data_AF-A0A645BMI5-F1
#
_entry.id   AF-A0A645BMI5-F1
#
_cell.length_a   1.000
_cell.length_b   1.000
_cell.length_c   1.000
_cell.angle_alpha   90.00
_cell.angle_beta   90.00
_cell.angle_gamma   90.00
#
_symmetry.space_group_name_H-M   'P 1'
#
loop_
_entity.id
_entity.type
_entity.pdbx_description
1 polymer ?
#
loop_
_entity_poly.entity_id
_entity_poly.type
_entity_poly.pdbx_seq_one_letter_code
_entity_poly.pdbx_strand_id
1 'polypeptide(L)'
;METKEYNEQDAKAYILNCFRDQGDFAEITDEKTLEEMVTAVMVHDAAFMKSSGADEGEVYDDDAAYDYMHEKMSAQFADLKMYMLRLVEDYMDYNERYLDSLGLIDWE
;
A
#
# COMPACT_ATOMS: atom_id res chain seq x y z
N MET A 1 -15.44 -7.39 -19.93
CA MET A 1 -15.29 -6.31 -18.94
C MET A 1 -14.24 -5.37 -19.49
N GLU A 2 -14.43 -4.06 -19.40
CA GLU A 2 -13.34 -3.12 -19.67
C GLU A 2 -12.36 -3.22 -18.51
N THR A 3 -11.18 -3.79 -18.74
CA THR A 3 -10.06 -3.70 -17.79
C THR A 3 -9.68 -2.24 -17.70
N LYS A 4 -9.76 -1.67 -16.50
CA LYS A 4 -9.32 -0.29 -16.26
C LYS A 4 -7.81 -0.31 -16.00
N GLU A 5 -7.08 0.58 -16.64
CA GLU A 5 -5.65 0.74 -16.39
C GLU A 5 -5.41 1.25 -14.97
N TYR A 6 -4.32 0.80 -14.34
CA TYR A 6 -3.90 1.29 -13.04
C TYR A 6 -3.59 2.79 -13.11
N ASN A 7 -4.14 3.54 -12.16
CA ASN A 7 -3.83 4.95 -11.94
C ASN A 7 -3.46 5.16 -10.48
N GLU A 8 -2.26 5.67 -10.22
CA GLU A 8 -1.71 5.86 -8.87
C GLU A 8 -2.55 6.84 -8.03
N GLN A 9 -3.13 7.88 -8.64
CA GLN A 9 -3.94 8.85 -7.91
C GLN A 9 -5.29 8.24 -7.49
N ASP A 10 -5.90 7.45 -8.37
CA ASP A 10 -7.14 6.74 -8.05
C ASP A 10 -6.90 5.65 -7.00
N ALA A 11 -5.79 4.91 -7.09
CA ALA A 11 -5.37 3.93 -6.09
C ALA A 11 -5.18 4.58 -4.72
N LYS A 12 -4.41 5.68 -4.66
CA LYS A 12 -4.19 6.45 -3.44
C LYS A 12 -5.51 6.93 -2.83
N ALA A 13 -6.40 7.48 -3.65
CA ALA A 13 -7.70 7.97 -3.19
C ALA A 13 -8.57 6.83 -2.62
N TYR A 14 -8.58 5.67 -3.28
CA TYR A 14 -9.29 4.47 -2.82
C TYR A 14 -8.73 3.97 -1.47
N ILE A 15 -7.41 3.83 -1.36
CA ILE A 15 -6.74 3.33 -0.15
C ILE A 15 -6.97 4.29 1.02
N LEU A 16 -6.85 5.60 0.80
CA LEU A 16 -7.16 6.61 1.82
C LEU A 16 -8.60 6.51 2.32
N ASN A 17 -9.56 6.31 1.41
CA ASN A 17 -10.95 6.11 1.81
C ASN A 17 -11.13 4.83 2.64
N CYS A 18 -10.42 3.74 2.32
CA CYS A 18 -10.47 2.53 3.15
C CYS A 18 -9.96 2.78 4.58
N PHE A 19 -8.83 3.48 4.74
CA PHE A 19 -8.34 3.87 6.07
C PHE A 19 -9.30 4.79 6.81
N ARG A 20 -9.92 5.75 6.12
CA ARG A 20 -10.92 6.66 6.71
C ARG A 20 -12.17 5.91 7.17
N ASP A 21 -12.63 4.94 6.39
CA ASP A 21 -13.80 4.11 6.71
C ASP A 21 -13.52 3.15 7.87
N GLN A 22 -12.30 2.61 7.99
CA GLN A 22 -11.85 1.85 9.17
C GLN A 22 -11.78 2.74 10.42
N GLY A 23 -11.28 3.97 10.26
CA GLY A 23 -11.40 5.06 11.23
C GLY A 23 -10.47 5.02 12.46
N ASP A 24 -9.73 3.94 12.67
CA ASP A 24 -8.83 3.79 13.82
C ASP A 24 -7.55 4.63 13.72
N PHE A 25 -7.02 4.85 12.51
CA PHE A 25 -5.87 5.74 12.29
C PHE A 25 -6.15 7.20 12.64
N ALA A 26 -7.42 7.63 12.65
CA ALA A 26 -7.80 8.97 13.09
C ALA A 26 -7.57 9.21 14.59
N GLU A 27 -7.48 8.14 15.39
CA GLU A 27 -7.12 8.20 16.82
C GLU A 27 -5.60 8.17 17.05
N ILE A 28 -4.83 7.82 16.02
CA ILE A 28 -3.37 7.64 16.08
C ILE A 28 -2.64 8.88 15.52
N THR A 29 -3.15 9.44 14.43
CA THR A 29 -2.48 10.53 13.71
C THR A 29 -3.46 11.46 13.01
N ASP A 30 -2.98 12.61 12.55
CA ASP A 30 -3.80 13.55 11.80
C ASP A 30 -3.95 13.17 10.32
N GLU A 31 -4.94 13.74 9.64
CA GLU A 31 -5.25 13.45 8.24
C GLU A 31 -4.04 13.68 7.31
N LYS A 32 -3.26 14.74 7.58
CA LYS A 32 -2.08 15.07 6.77
C LYS A 32 -1.02 13.98 6.89
N THR A 33 -0.80 13.48 8.10
CA THR A 33 0.19 12.43 8.37
C THR A 33 -0.29 11.09 7.81
N LEU A 34 -1.58 10.77 7.88
CA LEU A 34 -2.15 9.59 7.23
C LEU A 34 -1.92 9.64 5.70
N GLU A 35 -2.18 10.78 5.07
CA GLU A 35 -1.91 10.97 3.64
C GLU A 35 -0.42 10.81 3.29
N GLU A 36 0.48 11.32 4.14
CA GLU A 36 1.93 11.14 3.99
C GLU A 36 2.35 9.67 4.15
N MET A 37 1.77 8.94 5.09
CA MET A 37 2.03 7.52 5.29
C MET A 37 1.57 6.65 4.12
N VAL A 38 0.34 6.87 3.62
CA VAL A 38 -0.17 6.14 2.45
C VAL A 38 0.68 6.45 1.22
N THR A 39 1.07 7.70 1.03
CA THR A 39 1.99 8.07 -0.07
C THR A 39 3.34 7.35 0.07
N ALA A 40 3.89 7.29 1.29
CA ALA A 40 5.18 6.67 1.53
C ALA A 40 5.16 5.16 1.29
N VAL A 41 4.14 4.45 1.78
CA VAL A 41 4.06 2.98 1.57
C VAL A 41 3.90 2.65 0.09
N MET A 42 3.08 3.41 -0.66
CA MET A 42 2.96 3.25 -2.12
C MET A 42 4.29 3.48 -2.86
N VAL A 43 5.08 4.47 -2.43
CA VAL A 43 6.42 4.72 -3.00
C VAL A 43 7.37 3.56 -2.70
N HIS A 44 7.33 3.00 -1.50
CA HIS A 44 8.17 1.85 -1.14
C HIS A 44 7.74 0.58 -1.88
N ASP A 45 6.45 0.37 -2.08
CA ASP A 45 5.91 -0.74 -2.88
C ASP A 45 6.38 -0.65 -4.35
N ALA A 46 6.21 0.51 -4.98
CA ALA A 46 6.70 0.74 -6.35
C ALA A 46 8.23 0.59 -6.46
N ALA A 47 8.97 0.99 -5.42
CA ALA A 47 10.42 0.79 -5.37
C ALA A 47 10.79 -0.69 -5.22
N PHE A 48 10.02 -1.45 -4.43
CA PHE A 48 10.19 -2.90 -4.31
C PHE A 48 9.94 -3.59 -5.64
N MET A 49 8.78 -3.33 -6.28
CA MET A 49 8.42 -3.88 -7.59
C MET A 49 9.52 -3.67 -8.63
N LYS A 50 10.06 -2.45 -8.70
CA LYS A 50 11.16 -2.11 -9.61
C LYS A 50 12.46 -2.85 -9.29
N SER A 51 12.72 -3.09 -8.00
CA SER A 51 13.94 -3.76 -7.57
C SER A 51 13.88 -5.28 -7.72
N SER A 52 12.68 -5.86 -7.61
CA SER A 52 12.42 -7.29 -7.80
C SER A 52 12.19 -7.66 -9.28
N GLY A 53 11.90 -6.67 -10.13
CA GLY A 53 11.53 -6.88 -11.54
C GLY A 53 10.05 -7.24 -11.72
N ALA A 54 9.22 -7.10 -10.69
CA ALA A 54 7.79 -7.39 -10.77
C ALA A 54 7.06 -6.46 -11.75
N ASP A 55 7.56 -5.22 -11.92
CA ASP A 55 7.09 -4.30 -12.96
C ASP A 55 7.53 -4.69 -14.38
N GLU A 56 8.49 -5.61 -14.50
CA GLU A 56 8.99 -6.19 -15.76
C GLU A 56 8.43 -7.62 -16.02
N GLY A 57 7.52 -8.10 -15.17
CA GLY A 57 6.80 -9.37 -15.33
C GLY A 57 7.34 -10.53 -14.50
N GLU A 58 8.30 -10.30 -13.61
CA GLU A 58 8.64 -11.28 -12.57
C GLU A 58 7.51 -11.40 -11.54
N VAL A 59 7.50 -12.50 -10.79
CA VAL A 59 6.48 -12.72 -9.74
C VAL A 59 6.70 -11.74 -8.59
N TYR A 60 5.63 -11.06 -8.19
CA TYR A 60 5.62 -10.25 -6.96
C TYR A 60 5.58 -11.18 -5.74
N ASP A 61 6.58 -11.06 -4.87
CA ASP A 61 6.71 -11.84 -3.64
C ASP A 61 6.14 -11.01 -2.48
N ASP A 62 4.91 -11.33 -2.05
CA ASP A 62 4.17 -10.60 -1.02
C ASP A 62 4.91 -10.56 0.32
N ASP A 63 5.52 -11.67 0.73
CA ASP A 63 6.25 -11.77 2.00
C ASP A 63 7.48 -10.84 1.97
N ALA A 64 8.23 -10.85 0.86
CA ALA A 64 9.40 -9.98 0.69
C ALA A 64 9.01 -8.49 0.56
N ALA A 65 7.89 -8.20 -0.10
CA ALA A 65 7.38 -6.84 -0.24
C ALA A 65 6.93 -6.28 1.11
N TYR A 66 6.19 -7.09 1.88
CA TYR A 66 5.77 -6.75 3.24
C TYR A 66 6.98 -6.40 4.12
N ASP A 67 7.98 -7.29 4.18
CA ASP A 67 9.18 -7.09 5.00
C ASP A 67 9.92 -5.81 4.59
N TYR A 68 10.06 -5.56 3.29
CA TYR A 68 10.68 -4.36 2.76
C TYR A 68 9.92 -3.09 3.18
N MET A 69 8.62 -3.04 2.92
CA MET A 69 7.79 -1.88 3.24
C MET A 69 7.73 -1.62 4.75
N HIS A 70 7.55 -2.66 5.56
CA HIS A 70 7.51 -2.53 7.02
C HIS A 70 8.83 -2.01 7.59
N GLU A 71 9.99 -2.46 7.08
CA GLU A 71 11.29 -1.91 7.47
C GLU A 71 11.39 -0.42 7.13
N LYS A 72 11.07 -0.04 5.88
CA LYS A 72 11.16 1.36 5.42
C LYS A 72 10.22 2.29 6.16
N MET A 73 8.96 1.88 6.33
CA MET A 73 7.95 2.65 7.05
C MET A 73 8.31 2.80 8.52
N SER A 74 8.80 1.74 9.17
CA SER A 74 9.29 1.78 10.56
C SER A 74 10.47 2.73 10.75
N ALA A 75 11.34 2.87 9.75
CA ALA A 75 12.47 3.79 9.80
C ALA A 75 12.05 5.25 9.52
N GLN A 76 11.14 5.46 8.56
CA GLN A 76 10.69 6.79 8.14
C GLN A 76 9.75 7.44 9.17
N PHE A 77 8.87 6.66 9.80
CA PHE A 77 7.92 7.11 10.81
C PHE A 77 8.25 6.51 12.18
N ALA A 78 9.49 6.74 12.64
CA ALA A 78 10.02 6.10 13.85
C ALA A 78 9.15 6.32 15.11
N ASP A 79 8.53 7.50 15.26
CA ASP A 79 7.64 7.83 16.39
C ASP A 79 6.33 7.04 16.35
N LEU A 80 5.92 6.57 15.17
CA LEU A 80 4.69 5.80 14.93
C LEU A 80 5.00 4.34 14.57
N LYS A 81 6.25 3.88 14.80
CA LYS A 81 6.73 2.55 14.43
C LYS A 81 5.83 1.41 14.89
N MET A 82 5.25 1.52 16.09
CA MET A 82 4.36 0.48 16.64
C MET A 82 3.10 0.23 15.79
N TYR A 83 2.72 1.18 14.94
CA TYR A 83 1.56 1.10 14.06
C TYR A 83 1.93 0.70 12.62
N MET A 84 3.22 0.64 12.27
CA MET A 84 3.66 0.41 10.88
C MET A 84 3.39 -1.01 10.40
N LEU A 85 3.41 -2.00 11.31
CA LEU A 85 2.95 -3.35 11.00
C LEU A 85 1.52 -3.33 10.47
N ARG A 86 0.60 -2.72 11.24
CA ARG A 86 -0.81 -2.64 10.87
C ARG A 86 -1.04 -1.81 9.61
N LEU A 87 -0.33 -0.70 9.46
CA LEU A 87 -0.44 0.16 8.29
C LEU A 87 -0.04 -0.55 7.00
N VAL A 88 1.06 -1.33 7.03
CA VAL A 88 1.53 -2.05 5.83
C VAL A 88 0.60 -3.22 5.50
N GLU A 89 0.13 -3.98 6.50
CA GLU A 89 -0.89 -5.04 6.30
C GLU A 89 -2.16 -4.45 5.66
N ASP A 90 -2.73 -3.41 6.26
CA ASP A 90 -3.96 -2.77 5.75
C ASP A 90 -3.75 -2.20 4.34
N TYR A 91 -2.58 -1.60 4.08
CA TYR A 91 -2.23 -1.13 2.74
C TYR A 91 -2.24 -2.26 1.70
N MET A 92 -1.60 -3.40 1.99
CA MET A 92 -1.52 -4.53 1.06
C MET A 92 -2.91 -5.07 0.73
N ASP A 93 -3.74 -5.30 1.76
CA ASP A 93 -5.13 -5.74 1.59
C ASP A 93 -5.94 -4.74 0.74
N TYR A 94 -5.76 -3.43 0.96
CA TYR A 94 -6.48 -2.40 0.21
C TYR A 94 -6.00 -2.25 -1.22
N ASN A 95 -4.70 -2.33 -1.45
CA ASN A 95 -4.11 -2.28 -2.78
C ASN A 95 -4.54 -3.50 -3.60
N GLU A 96 -4.49 -4.69 -3.02
CA GLU A 96 -4.94 -5.93 -3.65
C GLU A 96 -6.42 -5.86 -4.05
N ARG A 97 -7.30 -5.45 -3.13
CA ARG A 97 -8.73 -5.23 -3.42
C ARG A 97 -8.95 -4.20 -4.52
N TYR A 98 -8.15 -3.15 -4.58
CA TYR A 98 -8.23 -2.16 -5.65
C TYR A 98 -7.85 -2.79 -7.00
N LEU A 99 -6.73 -3.50 -7.06
CA LEU A 99 -6.26 -4.18 -8.27
C LEU A 99 -7.25 -5.24 -8.76
N ASP A 100 -7.84 -6.03 -7.85
CA ASP A 100 -8.91 -6.99 -8.14
C ASP A 100 -10.14 -6.30 -8.76
N SER A 101 -10.53 -5.15 -8.20
CA SER A 101 -11.66 -4.37 -8.72
C SER A 101 -11.46 -3.85 -10.15
N LEU A 102 -10.21 -3.71 -10.59
CA LEU A 102 -9.83 -3.34 -11.95
C LEU A 102 -9.63 -4.56 -12.87
N GLY A 103 -9.58 -5.77 -12.31
CA GLY A 103 -9.26 -7.02 -13.00
C GLY A 103 -7.79 -7.10 -13.41
N LEU A 104 -6.88 -6.57 -12.57
CA LEU A 104 -5.44 -6.50 -12.84
C LEU A 104 -4.63 -7.63 -12.16
N ILE A 105 -5.24 -8.35 -11.22
CA ILE A 105 -4.65 -9.54 -10.59
C ILE A 105 -5.55 -10.75 -10.87
N ASP A 106 -4.93 -11.92 -10.87
CA ASP A 106 -5.61 -13.21 -11.05
C ASP A 106 -5.30 -14.11 -9.85
N TRP A 107 -6.28 -14.90 -9.42
CA TRP A 107 -6.24 -15.73 -8.21
C TRP A 107 -6.05 -17.22 -8.52
N GLU A 108 -5.50 -17.54 -9.70
CA GLU A 108 -5.31 -18.92 -10.22
C GLU A 108 -4.40 -19.82 -9.36
#